data_AF-X1HFR2-F1
#
_entry.id   AF-X1HFR2-F1
#
_cell.length_a   1.000
_cell.length_b   1.000
_cell.length_c   1.000
_cell.angle_alpha   90.00
_cell.angle_beta   90.00
_cell.angle_gamma   90.00
#
_symmetry.space_group_name_H-M   'P 1'
#
loop_
_entity.id
_entity.type
_entity.pdbx_description
1 polymer ?
#
loop_
_entity_poly.entity_id
_entity_poly.type
_entity_poly.pdbx_seq_one_letter_code
_entity_poly.pdbx_strand_id
1 'polypeptide(L)' 'WIGPYISGEEIKLNHTYKAKGTYTIRARAKDTGNLWGPWNELEVTMPVNQVTHSLFLQFLERFPRTFPIFRHLLGL' A
#
# COMPACT_ATOMS: atom_id res chain seq x y z
N TRP A 1 -23.99 -7.99 3.34
CA TRP A 1 -23.82 -8.65 4.65
C TRP A 1 -23.24 -10.02 4.37
N ILE A 2 -22.27 -10.47 5.17
CA ILE A 2 -21.65 -11.79 5.06
C ILE A 2 -21.85 -12.53 6.39
N GLY A 3 -21.96 -13.85 6.34
CA GLY A 3 -22.28 -14.71 7.49
C GLY A 3 -23.60 -15.49 7.30
N PRO A 4 -24.15 -16.09 8.37
CA PRO A 4 -23.75 -15.93 9.78
C PRO A 4 -22.42 -16.61 10.10
N TYR A 5 -21.75 -16.10 11.14
CA TYR A 5 -20.52 -16.67 11.71
C TYR A 5 -20.73 -16.91 13.21
N ILE A 6 -19.98 -17.85 13.79
CA ILE A 6 -20.04 -18.11 15.23
C ILE A 6 -19.35 -16.96 15.97
N SER A 7 -19.85 -16.61 17.15
CA SER A 7 -19.21 -15.57 17.98
C SER A 7 -17.77 -15.95 18.30
N GLY A 8 -16.83 -15.04 18.01
CA GLY A 8 -15.40 -15.27 18.19
C GLY A 8 -14.68 -15.92 17.00
N GLU A 9 -15.39 -16.29 15.93
CA GLU A 9 -14.79 -16.80 14.70
C GLU A 9 -14.00 -15.70 13.97
N GLU A 10 -12.74 -15.96 13.64
CA GLU A 10 -11.92 -15.04 12.85
C GLU A 10 -12.26 -15.20 11.36
N ILE A 11 -12.63 -14.08 10.72
CA ILE A 11 -12.91 -14.04 9.28
C ILE A 11 -11.83 -13.26 8.54
N LYS A 12 -11.43 -13.75 7.36
CA LYS A 12 -10.43 -13.09 6.50
C LYS A 12 -11.08 -12.67 5.19
N LEU A 13 -10.96 -11.39 4.86
CA LEU A 13 -11.46 -10.80 3.63
C LEU A 13 -10.33 -10.07 2.92
N ASN A 14 -10.31 -10.16 1.60
CA ASN A 14 -9.33 -9.48 0.78
C ASN A 14 -9.98 -8.35 0.00
N HIS A 15 -9.28 -7.23 -0.11
CA HIS A 15 -9.65 -6.12 -0.96
C HIS A 15 -8.39 -5.53 -1.60
N THR A 16 -8.54 -4.98 -2.82
CA THR A 16 -7.44 -4.35 -3.55
C THR A 16 -7.85 -2.97 -4.00
N TYR A 17 -7.15 -1.94 -3.50
CA TYR A 17 -7.30 -0.57 -3.95
C TYR A 17 -6.42 -0.33 -5.18
N LYS A 18 -7.03 0.15 -6.27
CA LYS A 18 -6.32 0.44 -7.53
C LYS A 18 -5.62 1.80 -7.52
N ALA A 19 -6.08 2.72 -6.69
CA ALA A 19 -5.57 4.08 -6.62
C ALA A 19 -4.77 4.29 -5.34
N LYS A 20 -3.79 5.18 -5.44
CA LYS A 20 -3.08 5.70 -4.27
C LYS A 20 -4.04 6.46 -3.37
N GLY A 21 -3.82 6.38 -2.07
CA GLY A 21 -4.59 7.14 -1.11
C GLY A 21 -4.63 6.50 0.26
N THR A 22 -5.21 7.24 1.20
CA THR A 22 -5.52 6.78 2.55
C THR A 22 -7.01 6.44 2.60
N TYR A 23 -7.31 5.24 3.07
CA TYR A 23 -8.67 4.68 3.10
C TYR A 23 -9.02 4.26 4.52
N THR A 24 -10.23 4.63 4.96
CA THR A 24 -10.79 4.17 6.24
C THR A 24 -11.66 2.94 5.99
N ILE A 25 -11.19 1.77 6.42
CA ILE A 25 -11.95 0.52 6.42
C ILE A 25 -12.84 0.52 7.65
N ARG A 26 -14.14 0.20 7.50
CA ARG A 26 -15.07 0.11 8.63
C ARG A 26 -15.75 -1.25 8.68
N ALA A 27 -15.87 -1.80 9.88
CA ALA A 27 -16.55 -3.08 10.13
C ALA A 27 -17.49 -2.97 11.33
N ARG A 28 -18.61 -3.70 11.28
CA ARG A 28 -19.55 -3.88 12.39
C ARG A 28 -20.21 -5.26 12.30
N ALA A 29 -20.58 -5.82 13.44
CA ALA A 29 -21.35 -7.05 13.54
C ALA A 29 -22.84 -6.76 13.72
N LYS A 30 -23.67 -7.76 13.42
CA LYS A 30 -25.11 -7.78 13.61
C LYS A 30 -25.46 -9.12 14.25
N ASP A 31 -26.28 -9.10 15.29
CA ASP A 31 -26.73 -10.32 15.94
C ASP A 31 -27.95 -10.95 15.23
N THR A 32 -28.41 -12.10 15.73
CA THR A 32 -29.61 -12.79 15.25
C THR A 32 -30.90 -12.01 15.53
N GLY A 33 -30.89 -11.09 16.50
CA GLY A 33 -31.98 -10.16 16.82
C GLY A 33 -32.05 -8.95 15.88
N ASN A 34 -31.20 -8.91 14.86
CA ASN A 34 -31.03 -7.81 13.92
C ASN A 34 -30.47 -6.50 14.51
N LEU A 35 -29.89 -6.54 15.70
CA LEU A 35 -29.23 -5.39 16.31
C LEU A 35 -27.81 -5.27 15.80
N TRP A 36 -27.41 -4.04 15.48
CA TRP A 36 -26.07 -3.72 15.02
C TRP A 36 -25.19 -3.31 16.19
N GLY A 37 -23.96 -3.84 16.21
CA GLY A 37 -22.90 -3.31 17.07
C GLY A 37 -22.33 -1.99 16.54
N PRO A 38 -21.40 -1.38 17.31
CA PRO A 38 -20.71 -0.17 16.90
C PRO A 38 -19.85 -0.41 15.65
N TRP A 39 -19.53 0.67 14.95
CA TRP A 39 -18.50 0.66 13.92
C TRP A 39 -17.12 0.65 14.57
N ASN A 40 -16.23 -0.17 14.02
CA ASN A 40 -14.80 -0.06 14.24
C ASN A 40 -14.15 0.35 12.92
N GLU A 41 -13.10 1.16 13.01
CA GLU A 41 -12.42 1.75 11.86
C GLU A 41 -10.93 1.42 11.88
N LEU A 42 -10.36 1.21 10.69
CA LEU A 42 -8.94 1.02 10.47
C LEU A 42 -8.50 1.86 9.28
N GLU A 43 -7.55 2.76 9.50
CA GLU A 43 -6.97 3.54 8.42
C GLU A 43 -5.82 2.77 7.76
N VAL A 44 -5.84 2.68 6.43
CA VAL A 44 -4.82 2.02 5.64
C VAL A 44 -4.40 2.93 4.50
N THR A 45 -3.09 3.12 4.34
CA THR A 45 -2.51 3.93 3.26
C THR A 45 -1.94 3.03 2.17
N MET A 46 -2.36 3.29 0.92
CA MET A 46 -1.85 2.64 -0.28
C MET A 46 -0.79 3.55 -0.90
N PRO A 47 0.52 3.25 -0.70
CA PRO A 47 1.59 4.09 -1.24
C PRO A 47 1.68 3.95 -2.76
N VAL A 48 2.26 4.95 -3.41
CA VAL A 48 2.66 4.82 -4.81
C VAL A 48 3.98 4.05 -4.83
N ASN A 49 4.04 2.96 -5.58
CA ASN A 49 5.32 2.35 -5.94
C ASN A 49 6.00 3.25 -6.98
N GLN A 50 6.68 4.29 -6.52
CA GLN A 50 7.49 5.15 -7.37
C GLN A 50 8.84 4.47 -7.61
N VAL A 51 8.88 3.50 -8.52
CA VAL A 51 10.15 3.13 -9.13
C VAL A 51 10.50 4.28 -10.06
N THR A 52 11.15 5.31 -9.53
CA THR A 52 11.75 6.37 -10.33
C THR A 52 12.97 5.78 -11.03
N HIS A 53 12.75 5.12 -12.16
CA HIS A 53 13.81 4.90 -13.13
C HIS A 53 14.11 6.26 -13.77
N SER A 54 14.82 7.12 -13.03
CA SER A 54 15.28 8.37 -13.61
C SER A 54 16.19 8.01 -14.78
N LEU A 55 16.10 8.78 -15.87
CA LEU A 55 16.99 8.60 -17.03
C LEU A 55 18.47 8.62 -16.62
N PHE A 56 18.77 9.34 -15.54
CA PHE A 56 20.09 9.37 -14.93
C PHE A 56 20.50 8.01 -14.34
N LEU A 57 19.62 7.33 -13.60
CA LEU A 57 19.90 5.99 -13.07
C LEU A 57 20.04 4.95 -14.20
N GLN A 58 19.19 5.03 -15.24
CA GLN A 58 19.34 4.17 -16.44
C GLN A 58 20.67 4.42 -17.17
N PHE A 59 21.07 5.68 -17.26
CA PHE A 59 22.34 6.07 -17.85
C PHE A 59 23.53 5.57 -17.02
N LEU A 60 23.48 5.68 -15.68
CA LEU A 60 24.52 5.17 -14.79
C LEU A 60 24.66 3.64 -14.84
N GLU A 61 23.55 2.91 -14.90
CA GLU A 61 23.56 1.45 -15.08
C GLU A 61 24.18 1.04 -16.42
N ARG A 62 23.91 1.81 -17.48
CA ARG A 62 24.44 1.53 -18.82
C ARG A 62 25.93 1.83 -18.95
N PHE A 63 26.47 2.70 -18.09
CA PHE A 63 27.87 3.11 -18.11
C PHE A 63 28.54 2.95 -16.73
N PRO A 64 28.77 1.72 -16.26
CA PRO A 64 29.37 1.48 -14.94
C PRO A 64 30.80 2.05 -14.77
N ARG A 65 31.46 2.44 -15.87
CA ARG A 65 32.82 3.02 -15.87
C ARG A 65 32.88 4.53 -16.13
N THR A 66 31.76 5.25 -16.17
CA THR A 66 31.78 6.71 -16.39
C THR A 66 31.98 7.51 -15.11
N PHE A 67 31.90 6.89 -13.94
CA PHE A 67 32.12 7.56 -12.64
C PHE A 67 33.46 8.34 -12.55
N PRO A 68 34.61 7.82 -13.04
CA PRO A 68 35.86 8.58 -13.06
C PRO A 68 35.79 9.85 -13.91
N ILE A 69 35.03 9.83 -15.02
CA ILE A 69 34.86 10.99 -15.91
C ILE A 69 34.00 12.04 -15.22
N PHE A 70 32.89 11.64 -14.59
CA PHE A 70 32.05 12.54 -13.81
C PHE A 70 32.78 13.19 -12.66
N ARG A 71 33.67 12.45 -12.00
CA ARG A 71 34.52 12.97 -10.94
C ARG A 71 35.38 14.14 -11.42
N HIS A 72 36.03 14.00 -12.57
CA HIS A 72 36.84 15.07 -13.16
C HIS A 72 35.98 16.26 -13.64
N LEU A 73 34.77 15.99 -14.15
CA LEU A 73 33.84 17.02 -14.66
C LEU A 73 33.15 17.83 -13.54
N LEU A 74 32.94 17.21 -12.37
CA LEU A 74 32.36 17.84 -11.18
C LEU A 74 33.43 18.47 -10.26
N GLY A 75 34.71 18.34 -10.60
CA GLY A 75 35.82 18.89 -9.81
C GLY A 75 36.03 18.20 -8.45
N LEU A 76 35.66 16.92 -8.33
CA LEU A 76 35.78 16.09 -7.11
C LEU A 76 36.96 15.10 -7.17
#